data_AF-A0AAV8VC28-F1
#
_entry.id   AF-A0AAV8VC28-F1
#
_cell.length_a   1.000
_cell.length_b   1.000
_cell.length_c   1.000
_cell.angle_alpha   90.00
_cell.angle_beta   90.00
_cell.angle_gamma   90.00
#
_symmetry.space_group_name_H-M   'P 1'
#
loop_
_entity.id
_entity.type
_entity.pdbx_description
1 polymer ?
#
loop_
_entity_poly.entity_id
_entity_poly.type
_entity_poly.pdbx_seq_one_letter_code
_entity_poly.pdbx_strand_id
1 'polypeptide(L)'
;MPAQELLDEDFAHLSYKPEEAISYLLYLDANNLYGSAMSQYLPHSDFKWLSPEEIANFDITQRCSNPTSDVGYILEVDMSYAQELHDLHDELPFCPENIVPPIEGKRQLKLIPNLFNKNNYVLHYRNLHQAVKHGLKIDKIHRILSFNQSNWLQPYIDLNTRKRQAAKNAFEKDLFKLFCERYFWKMFSVLDISKTTMYSFQYDYIKKLYGNDNAKLLYTDTDSLIYSIKTDDVYADIKKNISKFDTSNYKPDNPYGIPLVFKAVLGCFKDEANGRPMLEFLGLRSKLYDYVLADNTVVKKAKGVKKTRHFQQYHSLIVTGIRVSGVTSTGLIPVE
;
A
#
# COMPACT_ATOMS: atom_id res chain seq x y z
N MET A 1 -43.22 -6.90 -15.36
CA MET A 1 -43.21 -8.27 -14.81
C MET A 1 -42.64 -8.18 -13.40
N PRO A 2 -43.30 -8.74 -12.38
CA PRO A 2 -42.80 -8.68 -11.01
C PRO A 2 -41.46 -9.43 -10.94
N ALA A 3 -40.46 -8.82 -10.31
CA ALA A 3 -39.12 -9.35 -10.07
C ALA A 3 -39.12 -10.45 -9.00
N GLN A 4 -40.10 -11.36 -9.08
CA GLN A 4 -40.25 -12.53 -8.23
C GLN A 4 -39.79 -13.82 -8.93
N GLU A 5 -39.48 -13.75 -10.24
CA GLU A 5 -39.11 -14.89 -11.08
C GLU A 5 -37.61 -14.94 -11.45
N LEU A 6 -36.74 -14.26 -10.70
CA LEU A 6 -35.28 -14.41 -10.83
C LEU A 6 -34.59 -14.87 -9.53
N LEU A 7 -35.39 -15.35 -8.57
CA LEU A 7 -34.92 -15.97 -7.34
C LEU A 7 -34.87 -17.48 -7.52
N ASP A 8 -33.78 -17.99 -8.10
CA ASP A 8 -33.46 -19.43 -8.00
C ASP A 8 -32.17 -19.64 -7.20
N GLU A 9 -32.41 -20.06 -5.96
CA GLU A 9 -31.75 -21.09 -5.14
C GLU A 9 -30.34 -20.89 -4.54
N ASP A 10 -29.45 -20.02 -5.02
CA ASP A 10 -28.05 -20.06 -4.53
C ASP A 10 -27.68 -19.15 -3.34
N PHE A 11 -28.55 -18.23 -2.89
CA PHE A 11 -28.18 -17.21 -1.88
C PHE A 11 -29.14 -17.06 -0.69
N ALA A 12 -30.07 -18.00 -0.49
CA ALA A 12 -31.10 -17.94 0.57
C ALA A 12 -30.57 -18.04 2.02
N HIS A 13 -29.26 -18.22 2.22
CA HIS A 13 -28.65 -18.42 3.54
C HIS A 13 -27.93 -17.19 4.12
N LEU A 14 -27.83 -16.09 3.37
CA LEU A 14 -27.21 -14.84 3.83
C LEU A 14 -28.27 -13.86 4.34
N SER A 15 -28.70 -14.06 5.59
CA SER A 15 -29.62 -13.16 6.28
C SER A 15 -28.92 -11.83 6.63
N TYR A 16 -29.32 -10.72 5.98
CA TYR A 16 -28.91 -9.37 6.36
C TYR A 16 -29.42 -9.06 7.78
N LYS A 17 -28.51 -8.75 8.70
CA LYS A 17 -28.83 -8.27 10.04
C LYS A 17 -28.55 -6.76 10.10
N PRO A 18 -29.58 -5.91 10.25
CA PRO A 18 -29.43 -4.45 10.30
C PRO A 18 -28.50 -3.94 11.42
N GLU A 19 -28.24 -4.79 12.42
CA GLU A 19 -27.51 -4.43 13.64
C GLU A 19 -26.00 -4.76 13.56
N GLU A 20 -25.55 -5.44 12.51
CA GLU A 20 -24.13 -5.76 12.29
C GLU A 20 -23.54 -4.82 11.24
N ALA A 21 -22.41 -4.18 11.56
CA ALA A 21 -21.73 -3.25 10.64
C ALA A 21 -21.31 -3.94 9.33
N ILE A 22 -21.66 -3.29 8.22
CA ILE A 22 -21.40 -3.70 6.84
C ILE A 22 -19.87 -3.69 6.57
N SER A 23 -19.31 -4.81 6.08
CA SER A 23 -17.85 -4.97 5.83
C SER A 23 -17.49 -4.99 4.35
N TYR A 24 -16.83 -3.96 3.85
CA TYR A 24 -16.38 -3.84 2.47
C TYR A 24 -14.98 -4.39 2.26
N LEU A 25 -14.76 -5.08 1.13
CA LEU A 25 -13.43 -5.40 0.65
C LEU A 25 -12.99 -4.36 -0.38
N LEU A 26 -11.84 -3.73 -0.14
CA LEU A 26 -11.33 -2.65 -0.99
C LEU A 26 -9.89 -2.95 -1.41
N TYR A 27 -9.65 -2.97 -2.72
CA TYR A 27 -8.33 -3.17 -3.29
C TYR A 27 -7.79 -1.86 -3.89
N LEU A 28 -6.85 -1.26 -3.16
CA LEU A 28 -6.18 -0.03 -3.53
C LEU A 28 -4.76 -0.27 -4.04
N ASP A 29 -4.34 0.48 -5.04
CA ASP A 29 -2.98 0.44 -5.60
C ASP A 29 -2.45 1.86 -5.78
N ALA A 30 -1.25 2.14 -5.29
CA ALA A 30 -0.64 3.46 -5.38
C ALA A 30 -0.23 3.80 -6.82
N ASN A 31 -0.66 4.95 -7.32
CA ASN A 31 -0.30 5.40 -8.66
C ASN A 31 1.19 5.70 -8.78
N ASN A 32 1.91 4.84 -9.50
CA ASN A 32 3.33 5.00 -9.81
C ASN A 32 4.15 5.32 -8.55
N LEU A 33 4.04 4.45 -7.54
CA LEU A 33 4.62 4.65 -6.20
C LEU A 33 6.10 5.10 -6.26
N TYR A 34 6.91 4.41 -7.06
CA TYR A 34 8.32 4.76 -7.20
C TYR A 34 8.54 6.05 -7.97
N GLY A 35 7.74 6.34 -9.00
CA GLY A 35 7.74 7.65 -9.66
C GLY A 35 7.45 8.78 -8.69
N SER A 36 6.45 8.60 -7.81
CA SER A 36 6.13 9.55 -6.75
C SER A 36 7.31 9.75 -5.78
N ALA A 37 8.00 8.68 -5.38
CA ALA A 37 9.20 8.78 -4.56
C ALA A 37 10.38 9.45 -5.29
N MET A 38 10.54 9.18 -6.59
CA MET A 38 11.58 9.77 -7.43
C MET A 38 11.37 11.26 -7.71
N SER A 39 10.13 11.74 -7.67
CA SER A 39 9.80 13.16 -7.78
C SER A 39 10.02 13.95 -6.49
N GLN A 40 10.47 13.31 -5.41
CA GLN A 40 10.75 13.97 -4.14
C GLN A 40 12.24 14.34 -4.01
N TYR A 41 12.63 14.95 -2.90
CA TYR A 41 14.02 15.32 -2.64
C TYR A 41 14.86 14.06 -2.46
N LEU A 42 15.89 13.92 -3.31
CA LEU A 42 16.80 12.78 -3.35
C LEU A 42 18.25 13.24 -3.18
N PRO A 43 19.12 12.42 -2.56
CA PRO A 43 20.54 12.71 -2.42
C PRO A 43 21.21 12.92 -3.78
N HIS A 44 22.13 13.88 -3.87
CA HIS A 44 22.95 14.09 -5.07
C HIS A 44 24.42 14.43 -4.80
N SER A 45 24.78 15.04 -3.66
CA SER A 45 26.18 15.42 -3.40
C SER A 45 26.49 15.60 -1.91
N ASP A 46 27.76 15.90 -1.61
CA ASP A 46 28.28 16.27 -0.28
C ASP A 46 28.03 15.24 0.83
N PHE A 47 28.27 13.96 0.53
CA PHE A 47 28.13 12.87 1.49
C PHE A 47 29.21 12.98 2.58
N LYS A 48 28.79 13.20 3.83
CA LYS A 48 29.69 13.38 4.97
C LYS A 48 29.21 12.59 6.18
N TRP A 49 30.14 11.89 6.82
CA TRP A 49 29.87 11.30 8.14
C TRP A 49 29.91 12.40 9.20
N LEU A 50 28.89 12.43 10.05
CA LEU A 50 28.90 13.34 11.19
C LEU A 50 29.87 12.84 12.27
N SER A 51 30.48 13.78 12.97
CA SER A 51 31.33 13.52 14.13
C SER A 51 30.50 13.03 15.33
N PRO A 52 31.13 12.37 16.32
CA PRO A 52 30.44 11.94 17.54
C PRO A 52 29.74 13.08 18.29
N GLU A 53 30.32 14.28 18.30
CA GLU A 53 29.74 15.47 18.94
C GLU A 53 28.48 15.96 18.20
N GLU A 54 28.49 15.93 16.87
CA GLU A 54 27.31 16.26 16.06
C GLU A 54 26.19 15.24 16.23
N ILE A 55 26.53 13.95 16.35
CA ILE A 55 25.56 12.88 16.60
C ILE A 55 24.92 13.03 18.00
N ALA A 56 25.72 13.35 19.02
CA ALA A 56 25.22 13.55 20.39
C ALA A 56 24.20 14.69 20.49
N ASN A 57 24.31 15.70 19.64
CA ASN A 57 23.41 16.86 19.58
C ASN A 57 22.35 16.75 18.47
N PHE A 58 22.18 15.58 17.86
CA PHE A 58 21.28 15.41 16.73
C PHE A 58 19.82 15.24 17.17
N ASP A 59 19.02 16.30 17.01
CA ASP A 59 17.56 16.22 17.24
C ASP A 59 16.84 15.75 15.96
N ILE A 60 16.37 14.51 16.00
CA ILE A 60 15.62 13.88 14.89
C ILE A 60 14.30 14.59 14.62
N THR A 61 13.57 15.00 15.66
CA THR A 61 12.25 15.61 15.47
C THR A 61 12.37 16.94 14.72
N GLN A 62 13.41 17.73 15.00
CA GLN A 62 13.67 18.97 14.28
C GLN A 62 14.34 18.71 12.93
N ARG A 63 15.47 18.00 12.90
CA ARG A 63 16.30 17.83 11.69
C ARG A 63 15.65 16.98 10.62
N CYS A 64 14.73 16.09 10.98
CA CYS A 64 14.09 15.17 10.04
C CYS A 64 12.63 15.54 9.72
N SER A 65 12.09 16.64 10.27
CA SER A 65 10.71 17.08 10.04
C SER A 65 10.47 17.65 8.64
N ASN A 66 11.46 18.31 8.05
CA ASN A 66 11.30 19.00 6.77
C ASN A 66 11.78 18.11 5.60
N PRO A 67 10.86 17.54 4.80
CA PRO A 67 11.22 16.66 3.68
C PRO A 67 11.83 17.40 2.47
N THR A 68 11.76 18.73 2.43
CA THR A 68 12.29 19.58 1.33
C THR A 68 13.48 20.42 1.78
N SER A 69 14.11 20.06 2.91
CA SER A 69 15.38 20.67 3.30
C SER A 69 16.47 20.30 2.29
N ASP A 70 17.40 21.21 2.05
CA ASP A 70 18.55 20.97 1.16
C ASP A 70 19.49 19.89 1.71
N VAL A 71 19.39 19.55 3.00
CA VAL A 71 20.20 18.51 3.66
C VAL A 71 19.32 17.35 4.11
N GLY A 72 19.74 16.13 3.80
CA GLY A 72 19.13 14.89 4.25
C GLY A 72 20.11 13.99 4.97
N TYR A 73 19.59 12.91 5.57
CA TYR A 73 20.38 11.99 6.37
C TYR A 73 20.03 10.51 6.11
N ILE A 74 21.03 9.65 6.20
CA ILE A 74 20.88 8.20 6.39
C ILE A 74 21.46 7.88 7.76
N LEU A 75 20.69 7.18 8.58
CA LEU A 75 21.06 6.89 9.96
C LEU A 75 21.17 5.38 10.16
N GLU A 76 22.10 4.98 11.00
CA GLU A 76 22.18 3.64 11.57
C GLU A 76 21.83 3.72 13.05
N VAL A 77 20.73 3.07 13.43
CA VAL A 77 20.11 3.22 14.75
C VAL A 77 19.69 1.89 15.35
N ASP A 78 19.67 1.85 16.68
CA ASP A 78 18.93 0.85 17.45
C ASP A 78 17.57 1.44 17.82
N MET A 79 16.50 0.66 17.64
CA MET A 79 15.13 1.08 17.96
C MET A 79 14.41 -0.01 18.74
N SER A 80 13.71 0.40 19.79
CA SER A 80 12.85 -0.47 20.58
C SER A 80 11.42 -0.42 20.06
N TYR A 81 10.85 -1.61 19.85
CA TYR A 81 9.46 -1.80 19.50
C TYR A 81 8.69 -2.13 20.77
N ALA A 82 8.04 -1.11 21.34
CA ALA A 82 7.33 -1.28 22.59
C ALA A 82 6.08 -2.16 22.40
N GLN A 83 5.77 -3.00 23.38
CA GLN A 83 4.69 -3.99 23.27
C GLN A 83 3.33 -3.32 23.06
N GLU A 84 3.11 -2.13 23.62
CA GLU A 84 1.91 -1.33 23.41
C GLU A 84 1.65 -0.93 21.94
N LEU A 85 2.67 -1.00 21.08
CA LEU A 85 2.55 -0.67 19.65
C LEU A 85 2.23 -1.90 18.79
N HIS A 86 2.26 -3.11 19.35
CA HIS A 86 2.12 -4.34 18.56
C HIS A 86 0.75 -4.42 17.89
N ASP A 87 -0.33 -4.22 18.65
CA ASP A 87 -1.70 -4.27 18.11
C ASP A 87 -1.99 -3.09 17.16
N LEU A 88 -1.23 -2.00 17.26
CA LEU A 88 -1.37 -0.86 16.37
C LEU A 88 -0.68 -1.09 15.03
N HIS A 89 0.44 -1.84 15.03
CA HIS A 89 1.33 -1.96 13.86
C HIS A 89 1.44 -3.38 13.27
N ASP A 90 0.74 -4.38 13.83
CA ASP A 90 0.79 -5.78 13.40
C ASP A 90 0.48 -5.99 11.91
N GLU A 91 -0.43 -5.18 11.38
CA GLU A 91 -0.86 -5.20 9.98
C GLU A 91 0.21 -4.72 9.00
N LEU A 92 0.98 -3.69 9.37
CA LEU A 92 2.02 -3.13 8.51
C LEU A 92 3.23 -2.62 9.31
N PRO A 93 4.03 -3.52 9.92
CA PRO A 93 5.11 -3.13 10.82
C PRO A 93 6.16 -2.24 10.13
N PHE A 94 6.57 -1.17 10.83
CA PHE A 94 7.69 -0.34 10.43
C PHE A 94 9.02 -1.10 10.39
N CYS A 95 9.95 -0.60 9.56
CA CYS A 95 11.34 -1.07 9.50
C CYS A 95 11.50 -2.59 9.27
N PRO A 96 10.99 -3.13 8.14
CA PRO A 96 11.15 -4.55 7.82
C PRO A 96 12.61 -4.95 7.65
N GLU A 97 12.95 -6.20 7.99
CA GLU A 97 14.33 -6.71 8.01
C GLU A 97 14.50 -7.94 7.14
N ASN A 98 15.72 -8.13 6.62
CA ASN A 98 16.09 -9.36 5.92
C ASN A 98 16.45 -10.44 6.94
N ILE A 99 15.47 -11.27 7.31
CA ILE A 99 15.64 -12.35 8.27
C ILE A 99 15.24 -13.69 7.65
N VAL A 100 15.70 -14.79 8.24
CA VAL A 100 15.23 -16.13 7.88
C VAL A 100 13.81 -16.27 8.47
N PRO A 101 12.79 -16.61 7.67
CA PRO A 101 11.46 -16.86 8.21
C PRO A 101 11.53 -17.93 9.31
N PRO A 102 10.79 -17.78 10.43
CA PRO A 102 10.78 -18.73 11.54
C PRO A 102 9.95 -19.99 11.18
N ILE A 103 10.28 -20.61 10.04
CA ILE A 103 9.64 -21.81 9.51
C ILE A 103 10.74 -22.86 9.38
N GLU A 104 10.54 -23.99 10.04
CA GLU A 104 11.49 -25.10 10.05
C GLU A 104 11.92 -25.50 8.63
N GLY A 105 13.22 -25.70 8.43
CA GLY A 105 13.80 -26.09 7.14
C GLY A 105 14.03 -24.95 6.13
N LYS A 106 13.54 -23.73 6.36
CA LYS A 106 13.88 -22.58 5.50
C LYS A 106 15.20 -21.94 5.91
N ARG A 107 16.04 -21.66 4.91
CA ARG A 107 17.36 -21.01 5.09
C ARG A 107 17.52 -19.70 4.31
N GLN A 108 16.55 -19.35 3.47
CA GLN A 108 16.62 -18.17 2.63
C GLN A 108 16.16 -16.93 3.40
N LEU A 109 16.99 -15.89 3.39
CA LEU A 109 16.62 -14.57 3.88
C LEU A 109 15.45 -14.01 3.06
N LYS A 110 14.52 -13.37 3.75
CA LYS A 110 13.42 -12.61 3.14
C LYS A 110 13.27 -11.30 3.87
N LEU A 111 12.82 -10.28 3.14
CA LEU A 111 12.37 -9.04 3.76
C LEU A 111 11.03 -9.31 4.46
N ILE A 112 11.03 -9.28 5.78
CA ILE A 112 9.87 -9.60 6.63
C ILE A 112 9.56 -8.40 7.52
N PRO A 113 8.37 -7.80 7.39
CA PRO A 113 7.83 -6.91 8.40
C PRO A 113 7.68 -7.67 9.71
N ASN A 114 8.24 -7.14 10.79
CA ASN A 114 8.20 -7.78 12.10
C ASN A 114 8.24 -6.71 13.20
N LEU A 115 7.72 -7.07 14.36
CA LEU A 115 7.61 -6.20 15.54
C LEU A 115 8.79 -6.37 16.52
N PHE A 116 9.91 -6.94 16.08
CA PHE A 116 11.11 -7.05 16.94
C PHE A 116 11.85 -5.72 17.01
N ASN A 117 12.61 -5.55 18.09
CA ASN A 117 13.60 -4.48 18.22
C ASN A 117 14.57 -4.51 17.03
N LYS A 118 14.95 -3.33 16.57
CA LYS A 118 15.86 -3.14 15.44
C LYS A 118 17.23 -2.82 15.97
N ASN A 119 18.25 -3.55 15.52
CA ASN A 119 19.63 -3.33 15.91
C ASN A 119 20.46 -2.99 14.68
N ASN A 120 21.28 -1.93 14.74
CA ASN A 120 22.09 -1.43 13.64
C ASN A 120 21.28 -1.24 12.34
N TYR A 121 20.05 -0.76 12.46
CA TYR A 121 19.14 -0.63 11.32
C TYR A 121 19.48 0.63 10.53
N VAL A 122 19.77 0.45 9.24
CA VAL A 122 20.12 1.55 8.32
C VAL A 122 18.87 2.00 7.56
N LEU A 123 18.50 3.27 7.70
CA LEU A 123 17.31 3.83 7.06
C LEU A 123 17.45 5.30 6.68
N HIS A 124 16.63 5.72 5.71
CA HIS A 124 16.51 7.12 5.33
C HIS A 124 15.80 7.93 6.43
N TYR A 125 16.22 9.18 6.64
CA TYR A 125 15.70 10.03 7.73
C TYR A 125 14.17 10.19 7.73
N ARG A 126 13.53 10.19 6.55
CA ARG A 126 12.07 10.33 6.43
C ARG A 126 11.32 9.10 6.96
N ASN A 127 11.88 7.92 6.70
CA ASN A 127 11.32 6.66 7.21
C ASN A 127 11.52 6.58 8.73
N LEU A 128 12.69 7.00 9.24
CA LEU A 128 12.94 7.13 10.67
C LEU A 128 11.99 8.11 11.35
N HIS A 129 11.85 9.32 10.80
CA HIS A 129 10.97 10.35 11.32
C HIS A 129 9.53 9.85 11.43
N GLN A 130 9.04 9.13 10.41
CA GLN A 130 7.71 8.55 10.43
C GLN A 130 7.59 7.44 11.49
N ALA A 131 8.55 6.53 11.58
CA ALA A 131 8.56 5.49 12.62
C ALA A 131 8.48 6.10 14.03
N VAL A 132 9.29 7.13 14.31
CA VAL A 132 9.30 7.86 15.59
C VAL A 132 7.98 8.60 15.83
N LYS A 133 7.42 9.25 14.80
CA LYS A 133 6.11 9.91 14.87
C LYS A 133 4.99 8.92 15.28
N HIS A 134 5.11 7.66 14.88
CA HIS A 134 4.18 6.59 15.25
C HIS A 134 4.60 5.81 16.51
N GLY A 135 5.56 6.33 17.29
CA GLY A 135 5.85 5.87 18.65
C GLY A 135 7.08 4.98 18.79
N LEU A 136 7.77 4.59 17.71
CA LEU A 136 9.02 3.84 17.84
C LEU A 136 10.06 4.68 18.59
N LYS A 137 10.73 4.08 19.57
CA LYS A 137 11.74 4.75 20.38
C LYS A 137 13.12 4.41 19.84
N ILE A 138 14.00 5.40 19.82
CA ILE A 138 15.38 5.23 19.40
C ILE A 138 16.21 5.05 20.65
N ASP A 139 16.87 3.90 20.74
CA ASP A 139 17.72 3.57 21.88
C ASP A 139 19.11 4.15 21.69
N LYS A 140 19.62 4.10 20.45
CA LYS A 140 20.97 4.58 20.11
C LYS A 140 21.10 4.97 18.65
N ILE A 141 21.87 6.02 18.38
CA ILE A 141 22.34 6.37 17.03
C ILE A 141 23.82 6.00 16.94
N HIS A 142 24.18 5.13 15.99
CA HIS A 142 25.57 4.70 15.80
C HIS A 142 26.31 5.60 14.82
N ARG A 143 25.69 5.88 13.68
CA ARG A 143 26.29 6.68 12.60
C ARG A 143 25.24 7.47 11.85
N ILE A 144 25.62 8.66 11.40
CA ILE A 144 24.79 9.51 10.53
C ILE A 144 25.63 9.91 9.32
N LEU A 145 25.09 9.64 8.13
CA LEU A 145 25.59 10.12 6.85
C LEU A 145 24.69 11.27 6.40
N SER A 146 25.21 12.50 6.39
CA SER A 146 24.52 13.66 5.81
C SER A 146 24.83 13.78 4.31
N PHE A 147 23.93 14.42 3.58
CA PHE A 147 24.08 14.70 2.15
C PHE A 147 23.21 15.88 1.71
N ASN A 148 23.59 16.50 0.60
CA ASN A 148 22.73 17.46 -0.10
C ASN A 148 21.70 16.71 -0.95
N GLN A 149 20.46 17.19 -0.91
CA GLN A 149 19.32 16.63 -1.62
C GLN A 149 18.49 17.72 -2.33
N SER A 150 17.87 17.35 -3.43
CA SER A 150 16.94 18.19 -4.18
C SER A 150 16.00 17.29 -4.99
N ASN A 151 14.91 17.85 -5.52
CA ASN A 151 13.97 17.17 -6.41
C ASN A 151 14.48 17.06 -7.86
N TRP A 152 15.80 16.88 -8.06
CA TRP A 152 16.46 16.93 -9.36
C TRP A 152 15.93 15.92 -10.40
N LEU A 153 15.31 14.82 -9.95
CA LEU A 153 14.75 13.79 -10.83
C LEU A 153 13.27 14.06 -11.18
N GLN A 154 12.58 14.97 -10.49
CA GLN A 154 11.18 15.32 -10.74
C GLN A 154 10.91 15.73 -12.20
N PRO A 155 11.70 16.65 -12.82
CA PRO A 155 11.43 17.06 -14.20
C PRO A 155 11.47 15.90 -15.21
N TYR A 156 12.32 14.90 -14.95
CA TYR A 156 12.43 13.68 -15.76
C TYR A 156 11.20 12.79 -15.61
N ILE A 157 10.72 12.57 -14.38
CA ILE A 157 9.51 11.80 -14.12
C ILE A 157 8.27 12.49 -14.71
N ASP A 158 8.18 13.81 -14.59
CA ASP A 158 7.06 14.60 -15.12
C ASP A 158 7.05 14.57 -16.65
N LEU A 159 8.22 14.61 -17.30
CA LEU A 159 8.34 14.44 -18.74
C LEU A 159 7.84 13.05 -19.18
N ASN A 160 8.34 11.99 -18.57
CA ASN A 160 7.94 10.61 -18.92
C ASN A 160 6.47 10.35 -18.66
N THR A 161 5.91 10.90 -17.57
CA THR A 161 4.49 10.78 -17.24
C THR A 161 3.62 11.46 -18.30
N ARG A 162 3.97 12.69 -18.70
CA ARG A 162 3.26 13.40 -19.79
C ARG A 162 3.36 12.64 -21.12
N LYS A 163 4.54 12.13 -21.46
CA LYS A 163 4.74 11.33 -22.67
C LYS A 163 3.94 10.03 -22.65
N ARG A 164 3.89 9.35 -21.51
CA ARG A 164 3.07 8.14 -21.31
C ARG A 164 1.57 8.42 -21.44
N GLN A 165 1.09 9.55 -20.93
CA GLN A 165 -0.31 9.95 -21.06
C GLN A 165 -0.67 10.28 -22.51
N ALA A 166 0.25 10.92 -23.25
CA ALA A 166 0.05 11.27 -24.67
C ALA A 166 0.23 10.10 -25.64
N ALA A 167 0.87 9.01 -25.22
CA ALA A 167 1.14 7.84 -26.05
C ALA A 167 -0.16 7.18 -26.55
N LYS A 168 -0.19 6.89 -27.86
CA LYS A 168 -1.37 6.33 -28.53
C LYS A 168 -1.36 4.80 -28.58
N ASN A 169 -0.18 4.20 -28.55
CA ASN A 169 -0.01 2.76 -28.65
C ASN A 169 0.52 2.16 -27.32
N ALA A 170 0.31 0.85 -27.15
CA ALA A 170 0.73 0.14 -25.94
C ALA A 170 2.26 0.14 -25.76
N PHE A 171 3.01 0.03 -26.86
CA PHE A 171 4.47 0.01 -26.83
C PHE A 171 5.07 1.28 -26.23
N GLU A 172 4.66 2.46 -26.69
CA GLU A 172 5.13 3.75 -26.15
C GLU A 172 4.73 3.92 -24.68
N LYS A 173 3.51 3.52 -24.31
CA LYS A 173 3.07 3.56 -22.92
C LYS A 173 3.97 2.71 -22.02
N ASP A 174 4.35 1.52 -22.49
CA ASP A 174 5.25 0.62 -21.78
C ASP A 174 6.69 1.14 -21.77
N LEU A 175 7.16 1.75 -22.85
CA LEU A 175 8.49 2.35 -22.94
C LEU A 175 8.69 3.46 -21.90
N PHE A 176 7.78 4.44 -21.86
CA PHE A 176 7.86 5.54 -20.88
C PHE A 176 7.65 5.07 -19.44
N LYS A 177 6.85 4.01 -19.24
CA LYS A 177 6.73 3.33 -17.94
C LYS A 177 8.08 2.74 -17.52
N LEU A 178 8.74 1.98 -18.40
CA LEU A 178 10.04 1.36 -18.13
C LEU A 178 11.14 2.39 -17.86
N PHE A 179 11.09 3.55 -18.52
CA PHE A 179 12.03 4.64 -18.26
C PHE A 179 11.94 5.19 -16.85
N CYS A 180 10.73 5.30 -16.27
CA CYS A 180 10.58 5.62 -14.85
C CYS A 180 11.10 4.47 -13.96
N GLU A 181 10.75 3.22 -14.27
CA GLU A 181 11.08 2.07 -13.41
C GLU A 181 12.58 1.71 -13.39
N ARG A 182 13.35 2.05 -14.43
CA ARG A 182 14.75 1.61 -14.57
C ARG A 182 15.73 2.29 -13.61
N TYR A 183 15.44 3.51 -13.17
CA TYR A 183 16.31 4.26 -12.24
C TYR A 183 16.06 3.87 -10.78
N PHE A 184 14.86 3.40 -10.47
CA PHE A 184 14.42 3.12 -9.10
C PHE A 184 15.28 2.08 -8.38
N TRP A 185 15.57 0.92 -9.00
CA TRP A 185 16.19 -0.23 -8.33
C TRP A 185 17.60 0.03 -7.78
N LYS A 186 18.24 1.12 -8.20
CA LYS A 186 19.61 1.48 -7.80
C LYS A 186 19.67 2.40 -6.59
N MET A 187 18.53 2.97 -6.14
CA MET A 187 18.52 4.02 -5.14
C MET A 187 17.81 3.58 -3.85
N PHE A 188 18.62 3.30 -2.83
CA PHE A 188 18.17 3.02 -1.46
C PHE A 188 17.14 4.04 -0.96
N SER A 189 17.38 5.35 -1.15
CA SER A 189 16.48 6.40 -0.69
C SER A 189 15.10 6.33 -1.34
N VAL A 190 14.99 5.92 -2.61
CA VAL A 190 13.69 5.83 -3.31
C VAL A 190 12.86 4.70 -2.71
N LEU A 191 13.49 3.55 -2.40
CA LEU A 191 12.83 2.44 -1.70
C LEU A 191 12.28 2.89 -0.35
N ASP A 192 13.08 3.59 0.45
CA ASP A 192 12.64 4.04 1.77
C ASP A 192 11.57 5.13 1.72
N ILE A 193 11.70 6.11 0.82
CA ILE A 193 10.69 7.15 0.62
C ILE A 193 9.38 6.54 0.13
N SER A 194 9.43 5.51 -0.73
CA SER A 194 8.22 4.83 -1.21
C SER A 194 7.41 4.18 -0.07
N LYS A 195 8.08 3.59 0.93
CA LYS A 195 7.42 3.04 2.12
C LYS A 195 6.68 4.11 2.89
N THR A 196 7.20 5.34 2.94
CA THR A 196 6.54 6.41 3.70
C THR A 196 5.16 6.76 3.17
N THR A 197 4.96 6.68 1.85
CA THR A 197 3.65 6.86 1.22
C THR A 197 2.66 5.79 1.67
N MET A 198 3.11 4.53 1.72
CA MET A 198 2.28 3.40 2.14
C MET A 198 1.91 3.51 3.63
N TYR A 199 2.89 3.80 4.48
CA TYR A 199 2.66 4.01 5.91
C TYR A 199 1.76 5.22 6.20
N SER A 200 1.93 6.33 5.47
CA SER A 200 1.04 7.49 5.62
C SER A 200 -0.39 7.15 5.19
N PHE A 201 -0.56 6.38 4.12
CA PHE A 201 -1.91 5.98 3.73
C PHE A 201 -2.56 5.06 4.77
N GLN A 202 -1.81 4.08 5.30
CA GLN A 202 -2.30 3.17 6.34
C GLN A 202 -2.57 3.89 7.67
N TYR A 203 -1.54 4.49 8.27
CA TYR A 203 -1.60 4.99 9.64
C TYR A 203 -2.08 6.43 9.77
N ASP A 204 -1.78 7.29 8.80
CA ASP A 204 -2.21 8.69 8.84
C ASP A 204 -3.59 8.93 8.22
N TYR A 205 -4.12 8.00 7.42
CA TYR A 205 -5.43 8.12 6.78
C TYR A 205 -6.38 6.98 7.16
N ILE A 206 -6.13 5.74 6.75
CA ILE A 206 -7.08 4.62 6.94
C ILE A 206 -7.37 4.36 8.42
N LYS A 207 -6.33 4.17 9.23
CA LYS A 207 -6.49 3.91 10.68
C LYS A 207 -7.06 5.10 11.44
N LYS A 208 -6.84 6.34 10.99
CA LYS A 208 -7.48 7.53 11.59
C LYS A 208 -8.95 7.68 11.21
N LEU A 209 -9.32 7.30 9.99
CA LEU A 209 -10.69 7.42 9.50
C LEU A 209 -11.60 6.35 10.10
N TYR A 210 -11.16 5.09 10.12
CA TYR A 210 -11.99 3.96 10.54
C TYR A 210 -11.67 3.43 11.94
N GLY A 211 -10.47 3.68 12.45
CA GLY A 211 -9.95 3.04 13.68
C GLY A 211 -9.35 1.66 13.41
N ASN A 212 -8.70 1.10 14.43
CA ASN A 212 -7.99 -0.19 14.31
C ASN A 212 -8.93 -1.38 14.13
N ASP A 213 -10.11 -1.35 14.77
CA ASP A 213 -11.03 -2.49 14.77
C ASP A 213 -11.89 -2.59 13.51
N ASN A 214 -12.11 -1.45 12.84
CA ASN A 214 -13.00 -1.37 11.68
C ASN A 214 -12.25 -1.49 10.36
N ALA A 215 -10.98 -1.11 10.27
CA ALA A 215 -10.19 -1.29 9.05
C ALA A 215 -9.05 -2.28 9.28
N LYS A 216 -9.13 -3.44 8.63
CA LYS A 216 -8.10 -4.49 8.67
C LYS A 216 -7.40 -4.62 7.33
N LEU A 217 -6.08 -4.46 7.31
CA LEU A 217 -5.26 -4.77 6.14
C LEU A 217 -5.11 -6.30 5.99
N LEU A 218 -5.71 -6.85 4.94
CA LEU A 218 -5.69 -8.30 4.68
C LEU A 218 -4.45 -8.72 3.89
N TYR A 219 -3.97 -7.85 3.01
CA TYR A 219 -2.89 -8.19 2.10
C TYR A 219 -2.18 -6.94 1.55
N THR A 220 -0.87 -7.06 1.32
CA THR A 220 -0.06 -6.04 0.65
C THR A 220 0.97 -6.67 -0.31
N ASP A 221 1.19 -6.01 -1.44
CA ASP A 221 2.29 -6.32 -2.37
C ASP A 221 2.84 -5.01 -2.92
N THR A 222 3.95 -4.53 -2.36
CA THR A 222 4.71 -3.35 -2.81
C THR A 222 3.93 -2.02 -2.77
N ASP A 223 3.03 -1.81 -3.71
CA ASP A 223 2.21 -0.62 -3.94
C ASP A 223 0.69 -0.88 -3.76
N SER A 224 0.32 -2.15 -3.57
CA SER A 224 -1.06 -2.60 -3.36
C SER A 224 -1.40 -2.79 -1.88
N LEU A 225 -2.62 -2.42 -1.48
CA LEU A 225 -3.23 -2.65 -0.16
C LEU A 225 -4.66 -3.21 -0.36
N ILE A 226 -4.97 -4.32 0.29
CA ILE A 226 -6.33 -4.92 0.29
C ILE A 226 -6.87 -4.87 1.70
N TYR A 227 -8.02 -4.21 1.89
CA TYR A 227 -8.64 -3.99 3.18
C TYR A 227 -9.96 -4.74 3.34
N SER A 228 -10.28 -5.08 4.59
CA SER A 228 -11.65 -5.29 5.08
C SER A 228 -12.03 -4.08 5.92
N ILE A 229 -13.03 -3.31 5.51
CA ILE A 229 -13.45 -2.06 6.16
C ILE A 229 -14.90 -2.17 6.61
N LYS A 230 -15.15 -2.03 7.91
CA LYS A 230 -16.49 -1.89 8.48
C LYS A 230 -16.89 -0.41 8.47
N THR A 231 -17.86 -0.05 7.65
CA THR A 231 -18.40 1.31 7.52
C THR A 231 -19.80 1.25 6.92
N ASP A 232 -20.56 2.33 6.99
CA ASP A 232 -21.89 2.40 6.38
C ASP A 232 -21.82 2.42 4.85
N ASP A 233 -20.89 3.20 4.28
CA ASP A 233 -20.67 3.29 2.83
C ASP A 233 -19.24 3.74 2.49
N VAL A 234 -18.40 2.77 2.08
CA VAL A 234 -17.00 3.03 1.71
C VAL A 234 -16.87 3.92 0.47
N TYR A 235 -17.85 3.92 -0.44
CA TYR A 235 -17.82 4.73 -1.65
C TYR A 235 -18.19 6.19 -1.35
N ALA A 236 -19.08 6.43 -0.39
CA ALA A 236 -19.30 7.76 0.15
C ALA A 236 -18.03 8.32 0.83
N ASP A 237 -17.31 7.49 1.59
CA ASP A 237 -16.04 7.87 2.22
C ASP A 237 -14.95 8.21 1.18
N ILE A 238 -14.86 7.44 0.10
CA ILE A 238 -13.98 7.73 -1.06
C ILE A 238 -14.38 9.07 -1.68
N LYS A 239 -15.68 9.29 -1.92
CA LYS A 239 -16.19 10.54 -2.53
C LYS A 239 -15.86 11.76 -1.68
N LYS A 240 -15.98 11.66 -0.35
CA LYS A 240 -15.61 12.73 0.58
C LYS A 240 -14.11 13.05 0.57
N ASN A 241 -13.28 12.04 0.33
CA ASN A 241 -11.82 12.14 0.34
C ASN A 241 -11.20 11.98 -1.07
N ILE A 242 -11.91 12.41 -2.11
CA ILE A 242 -11.61 12.11 -3.51
C ILE A 242 -10.18 12.48 -3.94
N SER A 243 -9.57 13.50 -3.32
CA SER A 243 -8.20 13.93 -3.61
C SER A 243 -7.12 12.88 -3.28
N LYS A 244 -7.46 11.84 -2.52
CA LYS A 244 -6.57 10.71 -2.23
C LYS A 244 -6.71 9.55 -3.20
N PHE A 245 -7.76 9.55 -4.02
CA PHE A 245 -8.14 8.41 -4.84
C PHE A 245 -8.09 8.76 -6.34
N ASP A 246 -7.61 7.81 -7.13
CA ASP A 246 -7.78 7.85 -8.59
C ASP A 246 -8.99 7.02 -8.98
N THR A 247 -10.06 7.73 -9.33
CA THR A 247 -11.36 7.18 -9.75
C THR A 247 -11.56 7.28 -11.26
N SER A 248 -10.53 7.65 -12.01
CA SER A 248 -10.65 7.92 -13.46
C SER A 248 -11.02 6.70 -14.30
N ASN A 249 -10.84 5.49 -13.77
CA ASN A 249 -11.19 4.24 -14.42
C ASN A 249 -12.61 3.73 -14.07
N TYR A 250 -13.36 4.46 -13.23
CA TYR A 250 -14.73 4.13 -12.91
C TYR A 250 -15.62 4.31 -14.15
N LYS A 251 -16.77 3.63 -14.16
CA LYS A 251 -17.75 3.86 -15.22
C LYS A 251 -18.37 5.26 -15.09
N PRO A 252 -18.64 5.97 -16.21
CA PRO A 252 -19.31 7.28 -16.16
C PRO A 252 -20.68 7.25 -15.47
N ASP A 253 -21.39 6.13 -15.58
CA ASP A 253 -22.69 5.83 -14.97
C ASP A 253 -22.56 5.03 -13.67
N ASN A 254 -21.45 5.19 -12.93
CA ASN A 254 -21.27 4.47 -11.68
C ASN A 254 -22.38 4.79 -10.67
N PRO A 255 -22.94 3.78 -9.97
CA PRO A 255 -24.12 3.94 -9.12
C PRO A 255 -23.88 4.82 -7.89
N TYR A 256 -22.62 5.09 -7.54
CA TYR A 256 -22.23 5.90 -6.38
C TYR A 256 -22.11 7.40 -6.69
N GLY A 257 -22.25 7.78 -7.97
CA GLY A 257 -22.09 9.16 -8.43
C GLY A 257 -20.71 9.74 -8.09
N ILE A 258 -19.66 8.91 -8.16
CA ILE A 258 -18.27 9.31 -7.95
C ILE A 258 -17.74 9.98 -9.24
N PRO A 259 -17.10 11.16 -9.14
CA PRO A 259 -16.52 11.83 -10.30
C PRO A 259 -15.30 11.07 -10.84
N LEU A 260 -15.07 11.13 -12.16
CA LEU A 260 -13.93 10.48 -12.83
C LEU A 260 -12.71 11.41 -12.84
N VAL A 261 -11.89 11.38 -11.79
CA VAL A 261 -10.81 12.36 -11.56
C VAL A 261 -9.47 11.69 -11.17
N PHE A 262 -8.41 12.50 -11.11
CA PHE A 262 -7.06 12.12 -10.64
C PHE A 262 -6.34 11.00 -11.43
N LYS A 263 -6.66 10.88 -12.72
CA LYS A 263 -6.04 9.91 -13.63
C LYS A 263 -4.50 9.92 -13.57
N ALA A 264 -3.94 8.83 -13.05
CA ALA A 264 -2.50 8.63 -12.91
C ALA A 264 -1.77 9.77 -12.17
N VAL A 265 -2.46 10.48 -11.27
CA VAL A 265 -1.85 11.49 -10.41
C VAL A 265 -0.99 10.80 -9.33
N LEU A 266 0.25 11.26 -9.17
CA LEU A 266 1.21 10.70 -8.23
C LEU A 266 0.72 10.86 -6.78
N GLY A 267 0.87 9.81 -5.96
CA GLY A 267 0.46 9.81 -4.55
C GLY A 267 -1.02 9.52 -4.31
N CYS A 268 -1.86 9.45 -5.35
CA CYS A 268 -3.22 8.94 -5.26
C CYS A 268 -3.24 7.40 -5.29
N PHE A 269 -4.25 6.79 -4.69
CA PHE A 269 -4.51 5.36 -4.74
C PHE A 269 -5.68 5.06 -5.67
N LYS A 270 -5.46 4.25 -6.71
CA LYS A 270 -6.56 3.76 -7.56
C LYS A 270 -7.23 2.57 -6.92
N ASP A 271 -8.53 2.46 -7.11
CA ASP A 271 -9.27 1.23 -6.83
C ASP A 271 -9.15 0.28 -8.03
N GLU A 272 -8.47 -0.86 -7.82
CA GLU A 272 -8.21 -1.88 -8.84
C GLU A 272 -9.46 -2.60 -9.32
N ALA A 273 -10.55 -2.57 -8.54
CA ALA A 273 -11.82 -3.14 -8.95
C ALA A 273 -12.66 -2.19 -9.83
N ASN A 274 -12.24 -0.91 -9.93
CA ASN A 274 -12.90 0.15 -10.70
C ASN A 274 -14.37 0.37 -10.29
N GLY A 275 -14.64 0.42 -8.99
CA GLY A 275 -15.97 0.62 -8.42
C GLY A 275 -16.84 -0.65 -8.38
N ARG A 276 -16.31 -1.80 -8.79
CA ARG A 276 -17.02 -3.08 -8.66
C ARG A 276 -16.78 -3.64 -7.25
N PRO A 277 -17.81 -3.86 -6.43
CA PRO A 277 -17.63 -4.40 -5.09
C PRO A 277 -16.93 -5.75 -5.13
N MET A 278 -15.94 -5.95 -4.25
CA MET A 278 -15.30 -7.23 -4.04
C MET A 278 -16.08 -8.01 -2.99
N LEU A 279 -16.52 -9.21 -3.35
CA LEU A 279 -17.33 -10.10 -2.49
C LEU A 279 -16.46 -11.02 -1.65
N GLU A 280 -15.36 -11.50 -2.20
CA GLU A 280 -14.50 -12.46 -1.52
C GLU A 280 -13.04 -12.21 -1.84
N PHE A 281 -12.18 -12.44 -0.85
CA PHE A 281 -10.73 -12.40 -1.00
C PHE A 281 -10.09 -13.63 -0.36
N LEU A 282 -9.10 -14.20 -1.05
CA LEU A 282 -8.26 -15.28 -0.54
C LEU A 282 -6.79 -15.01 -0.82
N GLY A 283 -6.03 -14.72 0.25
CA GLY A 283 -4.58 -14.59 0.22
C GLY A 283 -3.88 -15.87 0.67
N LEU A 284 -3.20 -16.58 -0.25
CA LEU A 284 -2.48 -17.81 0.11
C LEU A 284 -1.01 -17.55 0.48
N ARG A 285 -0.34 -16.70 -0.29
CA ARG A 285 1.03 -16.24 0.00
C ARG A 285 1.32 -14.94 -0.75
N SER A 286 2.45 -14.32 -0.45
CA SER A 286 2.96 -13.20 -1.26
C SER A 286 2.95 -13.57 -2.74
N LYS A 287 2.30 -12.70 -3.52
CA LYS A 287 2.08 -12.77 -4.97
C LYS A 287 1.23 -13.93 -5.47
N LEU A 288 0.48 -14.58 -4.57
CA LEU A 288 -0.48 -15.63 -4.88
C LEU A 288 -1.78 -15.43 -4.08
N TYR A 289 -2.79 -14.91 -4.75
CA TYR A 289 -4.09 -14.62 -4.17
C TYR A 289 -5.17 -14.59 -5.27
N ASP A 290 -6.42 -14.69 -4.88
CA ASP A 290 -7.55 -14.41 -5.75
C ASP A 290 -8.66 -13.63 -5.03
N TYR A 291 -9.57 -13.10 -5.83
CA TYR A 291 -10.75 -12.41 -5.34
C TYR A 291 -11.91 -12.51 -6.33
N VAL A 292 -13.12 -12.34 -5.81
CA VAL A 292 -14.38 -12.42 -6.54
C VAL A 292 -15.06 -11.06 -6.50
N LEU A 293 -15.56 -10.60 -7.64
CA LEU A 293 -16.29 -9.34 -7.79
C LEU A 293 -17.81 -9.60 -7.83
N ALA A 294 -18.59 -8.54 -7.60
CA ALA A 294 -20.06 -8.61 -7.60
C ALA A 294 -20.70 -9.10 -8.92
N ASP A 295 -19.96 -9.02 -10.03
CA ASP A 295 -20.36 -9.56 -11.34
C ASP A 295 -19.97 -11.05 -11.51
N ASN A 296 -19.62 -11.74 -10.42
CA ASN A 296 -19.08 -13.09 -10.38
C ASN A 296 -17.75 -13.28 -11.13
N THR A 297 -17.07 -12.20 -11.52
CA THR A 297 -15.73 -12.29 -12.11
C THR A 297 -14.72 -12.72 -11.06
N VAL A 298 -14.03 -13.83 -11.31
CA VAL A 298 -12.91 -14.30 -10.47
C VAL A 298 -11.59 -13.81 -11.03
N VAL A 299 -10.84 -13.04 -10.25
CA VAL A 299 -9.51 -12.54 -10.63
C VAL A 299 -8.43 -13.32 -9.86
N LYS A 300 -7.62 -14.08 -10.60
CA LYS A 300 -6.53 -14.89 -10.04
C LYS A 300 -5.18 -14.21 -10.28
N LYS A 301 -4.39 -14.01 -9.23
CA LYS A 301 -3.03 -13.45 -9.30
C LYS A 301 -2.04 -14.49 -8.81
N ALA A 302 -1.18 -14.97 -9.73
CA ALA A 302 -0.16 -15.98 -9.44
C ALA A 302 1.17 -15.58 -10.10
N LYS A 303 1.85 -14.54 -9.57
CA LYS A 303 3.13 -14.10 -10.15
C LYS A 303 4.25 -15.08 -9.76
N GLY A 304 5.11 -15.42 -10.72
CA GLY A 304 6.25 -16.33 -10.50
C GLY A 304 5.92 -17.84 -10.55
N VAL A 305 4.66 -18.21 -10.82
CA VAL A 305 4.27 -19.60 -11.07
C VAL A 305 4.41 -19.91 -12.56
N LYS A 306 5.26 -20.87 -12.93
CA LYS A 306 5.35 -21.35 -14.33
C LYS A 306 4.01 -22.00 -14.71
N LYS A 307 3.43 -21.58 -15.84
CA LYS A 307 2.11 -22.02 -16.34
C LYS A 307 1.98 -23.54 -16.56
N THR A 308 3.08 -24.30 -16.52
CA THR A 308 3.15 -25.64 -17.09
C THR A 308 2.80 -26.81 -16.16
N ARG A 309 2.80 -26.71 -14.82
CA ARG A 309 2.58 -27.94 -13.99
C ARG A 309 1.87 -27.87 -12.64
N HIS A 310 1.33 -26.74 -12.19
CA HIS A 310 0.72 -26.67 -10.84
C HIS A 310 -0.67 -26.03 -10.77
N PHE A 311 -1.26 -25.54 -11.88
CA PHE A 311 -2.53 -24.81 -11.86
C PHE A 311 -3.70 -25.61 -11.26
N GLN A 312 -3.74 -26.93 -11.45
CA GLN A 312 -4.77 -27.80 -10.85
C GLN A 312 -4.62 -27.98 -9.34
N GLN A 313 -3.40 -28.08 -8.82
CA GLN A 313 -3.13 -28.10 -7.36
C GLN A 313 -3.36 -26.72 -6.72
N TYR A 314 -3.13 -25.63 -7.46
CA TYR A 314 -3.52 -24.29 -7.01
C TYR A 314 -5.03 -24.14 -6.92
N HIS A 315 -5.78 -24.74 -7.85
CA HIS A 315 -7.24 -24.71 -7.81
C HIS A 315 -7.80 -25.39 -6.55
N SER A 316 -7.25 -26.54 -6.13
CA SER A 316 -7.72 -27.20 -4.90
C SER A 316 -7.43 -26.36 -3.65
N LEU A 317 -6.24 -25.75 -3.55
CA LEU A 317 -5.88 -24.85 -2.44
C LEU A 317 -6.73 -23.56 -2.40
N ILE A 318 -7.13 -23.05 -3.56
CA ILE A 318 -8.04 -21.90 -3.69
C ILE A 318 -9.47 -22.25 -3.24
N VAL A 319 -9.88 -23.50 -3.42
CA VAL A 319 -11.20 -24.00 -3.01
C VAL A 319 -11.23 -24.30 -1.51
N THR A 320 -10.12 -24.70 -0.90
CA THR A 320 -10.04 -25.07 0.53
C THR A 320 -9.54 -23.95 1.46
N GLY A 321 -9.11 -22.81 0.91
CA GLY A 321 -8.56 -21.69 1.68
C GLY A 321 -9.63 -20.90 2.43
N ILE A 322 -9.27 -20.31 3.58
CA ILE A 322 -10.18 -19.43 4.34
C ILE A 322 -10.43 -18.16 3.53
N ARG A 323 -11.66 -18.00 3.04
CA ARG A 323 -12.11 -16.80 2.32
C ARG A 323 -12.57 -15.75 3.32
N VAL A 324 -12.12 -14.52 3.12
CA VAL A 324 -12.71 -13.36 3.79
C VAL A 324 -13.83 -12.86 2.89
N SER A 325 -15.05 -12.88 3.39
CA SER A 325 -16.23 -12.37 2.69
C SER A 325 -16.43 -10.89 3.01
N GLY A 326 -16.65 -10.10 1.96
CA GLY A 326 -17.16 -8.74 2.02
C GLY A 326 -18.67 -8.69 1.83
N VAL A 327 -19.22 -7.48 1.75
CA VAL A 327 -20.65 -7.25 1.63
C VAL A 327 -21.22 -7.83 0.35
N THR A 328 -22.36 -8.50 0.52
CA THR A 328 -23.15 -9.16 -0.49
C THR A 328 -23.84 -8.15 -1.42
N SER A 329 -24.20 -8.59 -2.63
CA SER A 329 -25.00 -7.86 -3.62
C SER A 329 -26.38 -7.37 -3.14
N THR A 330 -26.75 -7.63 -1.88
CA THR A 330 -28.03 -7.26 -1.26
C THR A 330 -28.01 -5.94 -0.47
N GLY A 331 -26.88 -5.22 -0.45
CA GLY A 331 -26.73 -3.93 0.23
C GLY A 331 -27.21 -2.69 -0.53
N LEU A 332 -28.35 -2.75 -1.25
CA LEU A 332 -28.87 -1.59 -1.97
C LEU A 332 -29.76 -0.72 -1.07
N ILE A 333 -29.28 0.49 -0.79
CA ILE A 333 -30.08 1.64 -0.39
C ILE A 333 -31.07 1.95 -1.53
N PRO A 334 -32.39 2.06 -1.26
CA PRO A 334 -33.36 2.45 -2.27
C PRO A 334 -33.15 3.92 -2.65
N VAL A 335 -33.06 4.21 -3.94
CA VAL A 335 -33.29 5.55 -4.47
C VAL A 335 -34.69 5.51 -5.07
N GLU A 336 -35.55 6.43 -4.62
CA GLU A 336 -37.01 6.52 -4.83
C GLU A 336 -37.53 6.16 -6.22
#